data_AF-A0A1H3FFP2-F1
#
_entry.id   AF-A0A1H3FFP2-F1
#
_cell.length_a   1.000
_cell.length_b   1.000
_cell.length_c   1.000
_cell.angle_alpha   90.00
_cell.angle_beta   90.00
_cell.angle_gamma   90.00
#
_symmetry.space_group_name_H-M   'P 1'
#
loop_
_entity.id
_entity.type
_entity.pdbx_description
1 polymer ?
#
loop_
_entity_poly.entity_id
_entity_poly.type
_entity_poly.pdbx_seq_one_letter_code
_entity_poly.pdbx_strand_id
1 'polypeptide(L)'
;MNKVITLVRYSWMHRLLELLITLIIIGLCGFGIDSVLKEKKRYESDRLRAIVDLQAHQITDWLDERRSDAEIVGLNPNLLDEYQRWINQHDLAAAQQLQARLARLSVKKSVASVSLYDAERQLIWSTDEVSHDIPPELTQLLAANPTANHIQRIDPYLDRLGHIHLDYAIPLIGAGPSP
;
A
#
# COMPACT_ATOMS: atom_id res chain seq x y z
N MET A 1 15.40 -41.95 -77.37
CA MET A 1 14.53 -42.21 -76.20
C MET A 1 15.15 -41.80 -74.84
N ASN A 2 16.30 -41.12 -74.79
CA ASN A 2 17.01 -40.81 -73.52
C ASN A 2 16.85 -39.35 -73.01
N LYS A 3 16.34 -38.43 -73.84
CA LYS A 3 16.16 -37.00 -73.47
C LYS A 3 14.86 -36.71 -72.69
N VAL A 4 13.82 -37.52 -72.86
CA VAL A 4 12.52 -37.30 -72.18
C VAL A 4 12.59 -37.69 -70.70
N ILE A 5 13.35 -38.74 -70.37
CA ILE A 5 13.54 -39.23 -68.99
C ILE A 5 14.36 -38.24 -68.14
N THR A 6 15.35 -37.56 -68.74
CA THR A 6 16.15 -36.55 -68.04
C THR A 6 15.37 -35.25 -67.78
N LEU A 7 14.51 -34.83 -68.70
CA LEU A 7 13.63 -33.65 -68.54
C LEU A 7 12.58 -33.84 -67.44
N VAL A 8 11.94 -35.03 -67.37
CA VAL A 8 10.96 -35.35 -66.32
C VAL A 8 11.63 -35.39 -64.94
N ARG A 9 12.82 -36.00 -64.84
CA ARG A 9 13.59 -36.09 -63.58
C ARG A 9 14.11 -34.72 -63.12
N TYR A 10 14.48 -33.84 -64.03
CA TYR A 10 14.87 -32.45 -63.74
C TYR A 10 13.68 -31.65 -63.16
N SER A 11 12.49 -31.75 -63.76
CA SER A 11 11.29 -31.04 -63.27
C SER A 11 10.82 -31.47 -61.87
N TRP A 12 11.05 -32.72 -61.48
CA TRP A 12 10.75 -33.23 -60.15
C TRP A 12 11.75 -32.76 -59.11
N MET A 13 13.03 -32.67 -59.48
CA MET A 13 14.10 -32.20 -58.61
C MET A 13 13.97 -30.70 -58.30
N HIS A 14 13.52 -29.89 -59.27
CA HIS A 14 13.21 -28.48 -59.02
C HIS A 14 12.01 -28.29 -58.10
N ARG A 15 10.93 -29.05 -58.29
CA ARG A 15 9.76 -28.99 -57.39
C ARG A 15 10.07 -29.41 -55.97
N LEU A 16 10.94 -30.41 -55.79
CA LEU A 16 11.42 -30.81 -54.46
C LEU A 16 12.30 -29.73 -53.83
N LEU A 17 13.16 -29.07 -54.62
CA LEU A 17 14.00 -27.98 -54.14
C LEU A 17 13.17 -26.75 -53.73
N GLU A 18 12.17 -26.38 -54.53
CA GLU A 18 11.23 -25.29 -54.23
C GLU A 18 10.42 -25.57 -52.95
N LEU A 19 9.95 -26.80 -52.77
CA LEU A 19 9.27 -27.21 -51.54
C LEU A 19 10.21 -27.17 -50.33
N LEU A 20 11.44 -27.65 -50.48
CA LEU A 20 12.44 -27.62 -49.40
C LEU A 20 12.74 -26.19 -48.96
N ILE A 21 12.98 -25.28 -49.92
CA ILE A 21 13.25 -23.87 -49.63
C ILE A 21 12.04 -23.23 -48.93
N THR A 22 10.83 -23.51 -49.41
CA THR A 22 9.60 -22.99 -48.79
C THR A 22 9.44 -23.50 -47.36
N LEU A 23 9.71 -24.79 -47.11
CA LEU A 23 9.65 -25.38 -45.76
C LEU A 23 10.70 -24.75 -44.83
N ILE A 24 11.92 -24.50 -45.32
CA ILE A 24 12.99 -23.85 -44.57
C ILE A 24 12.58 -22.42 -44.21
N ILE A 25 12.03 -21.65 -45.15
CA ILE A 25 11.57 -20.28 -44.92
C ILE A 25 10.46 -20.26 -43.86
N ILE A 26 9.47 -21.16 -43.97
CA ILE A 26 8.39 -21.29 -42.97
C ILE A 26 8.96 -21.63 -41.59
N GLY A 27 9.90 -22.57 -41.52
CA GLY A 27 10.58 -22.93 -40.27
C GLY A 27 11.35 -21.76 -39.64
N LEU A 28 12.06 -20.99 -40.46
CA LEU A 28 12.82 -19.81 -40.00
C LEU A 28 11.88 -18.70 -39.49
N CYS A 29 10.77 -18.45 -40.20
CA CYS A 29 9.75 -17.50 -39.77
C CYS A 29 9.10 -17.93 -38.45
N GLY A 30 8.72 -19.20 -38.32
CA GLY A 30 8.14 -19.74 -37.09
C GLY A 30 9.09 -19.63 -35.89
N PHE A 31 10.36 -19.97 -36.09
CA PHE A 31 11.40 -19.85 -35.06
C PHE A 31 11.67 -18.39 -34.65
N GLY A 32 11.69 -17.47 -35.63
CA GLY A 32 11.84 -16.04 -35.38
C GLY A 32 10.69 -15.47 -34.56
N ILE A 33 9.45 -15.84 -34.89
CA ILE A 33 8.24 -15.41 -34.15
C ILE A 33 8.26 -15.92 -32.71
N ASP A 34 8.57 -17.20 -32.49
CA ASP A 34 8.66 -17.78 -31.14
C ASP A 34 9.74 -17.11 -30.28
N SER A 35 10.90 -16.81 -30.88
CA SER A 35 12.00 -16.12 -30.21
C SER A 35 11.60 -14.70 -29.77
N VAL A 36 10.98 -13.93 -30.67
CA VAL A 36 10.49 -12.57 -30.39
C VAL A 36 9.39 -12.57 -29.34
N LEU A 37 8.47 -13.53 -29.37
CA LEU A 37 7.39 -13.64 -28.36
C LEU A 37 7.93 -14.01 -26.98
N LYS A 38 8.89 -14.94 -26.89
CA LYS A 38 9.55 -15.29 -25.62
C LYS A 38 10.33 -14.12 -25.04
N GLU A 39 10.99 -13.33 -25.88
CA GLU A 39 11.72 -12.14 -25.46
C GLU A 39 10.79 -11.03 -24.97
N LYS A 40 9.69 -10.75 -25.70
CA LYS A 40 8.64 -9.82 -25.25
C LYS A 40 8.01 -10.25 -23.93
N LYS A 41 7.70 -11.53 -23.76
CA LYS A 41 7.09 -12.05 -22.52
C LYS A 41 8.03 -11.93 -21.31
N ARG A 42 9.34 -12.12 -21.51
CA ARG A 42 10.35 -11.89 -20.46
C ARG A 42 10.49 -10.41 -20.11
N TYR A 43 10.57 -9.54 -21.11
CA TYR A 43 10.74 -8.10 -20.89
C TYR A 43 9.51 -7.47 -20.20
N GLU A 44 8.29 -7.83 -20.61
CA GLU A 44 7.06 -7.39 -19.95
C GLU A 44 6.97 -7.93 -18.52
N SER A 45 7.40 -9.17 -18.27
CA SER A 45 7.42 -9.77 -16.93
C SER A 45 8.45 -9.12 -16.02
N ASP A 46 9.65 -8.82 -16.51
CA ASP A 46 10.72 -8.19 -15.73
C ASP A 46 10.39 -6.71 -15.45
N ARG A 47 9.78 -6.02 -16.42
CA ARG A 47 9.26 -4.66 -16.25
C ARG A 47 8.12 -4.62 -15.25
N LEU A 48 7.16 -5.55 -15.35
CA LEU A 48 6.06 -5.63 -14.39
C LEU A 48 6.59 -5.96 -12.99
N ARG A 49 7.56 -6.87 -12.86
CA ARG A 49 8.21 -7.18 -11.59
C ARG A 49 8.94 -5.96 -11.02
N ALA A 50 9.72 -5.24 -11.83
CA ALA A 50 10.40 -4.03 -11.37
C ALA A 50 9.42 -2.93 -10.93
N ILE A 51 8.27 -2.78 -11.60
CA ILE A 51 7.21 -1.85 -11.19
C ILE A 51 6.55 -2.31 -9.88
N VAL A 52 6.22 -3.59 -9.76
CA VAL A 52 5.63 -4.16 -8.54
C VAL A 52 6.58 -4.03 -7.35
N ASP A 53 7.87 -4.32 -7.55
CA ASP A 53 8.90 -4.17 -6.52
C ASP A 53 9.05 -2.70 -6.12
N LEU A 54 9.06 -1.77 -7.08
CA LEU A 54 9.11 -0.33 -6.79
C LEU A 54 7.88 0.12 -5.98
N GLN A 55 6.69 -0.34 -6.35
CA GLN A 55 5.45 -0.01 -5.64
C GLN A 55 5.42 -0.64 -4.23
N ALA A 56 5.93 -1.86 -4.07
CA ALA A 56 6.05 -2.50 -2.76
C ALA A 56 6.98 -1.72 -1.82
N HIS A 57 8.13 -1.23 -2.33
CA HIS A 57 9.02 -0.37 -1.56
C HIS A 57 8.34 0.94 -1.18
N GLN A 58 7.67 1.62 -2.12
CA GLN A 58 6.95 2.87 -1.84
C GLN A 58 5.89 2.72 -0.74
N ILE A 59 5.12 1.63 -0.75
CA ILE A 59 4.14 1.35 0.29
C ILE A 59 4.83 1.09 1.64
N THR A 60 5.94 0.34 1.63
CA THR A 60 6.69 0.03 2.86
C THR A 60 7.29 1.30 3.48
N ASP A 61 7.95 2.13 2.68
CA ASP A 61 8.54 3.39 3.11
C ASP A 61 7.46 4.33 3.67
N TRP A 62 6.30 4.42 3.01
CA TRP A 62 5.18 5.22 3.49
C TRP A 62 4.62 4.69 4.82
N LEU A 63 4.48 3.38 4.98
CA LEU A 63 4.02 2.77 6.25
C LEU A 63 4.98 3.00 7.40
N ASP A 64 6.30 2.95 7.15
CA ASP A 64 7.31 3.22 8.15
C ASP A 64 7.36 4.72 8.52
N GLU A 65 7.19 5.61 7.54
CA GLU A 65 7.02 7.04 7.80
C GLU A 65 5.79 7.31 8.69
N ARG A 66 4.64 6.70 8.36
CA ARG A 66 3.41 6.85 9.17
C ARG A 66 3.58 6.29 10.58
N ARG A 67 4.30 5.18 10.76
CA ARG A 67 4.63 4.65 12.09
C ARG A 67 5.52 5.62 12.87
N SER A 68 6.58 6.14 12.25
CA SER A 68 7.49 7.09 12.90
C SER A 68 6.79 8.38 13.30
N ASP A 69 5.87 8.87 12.46
CA ASP A 69 5.03 10.01 12.79
C ASP A 69 4.18 9.77 14.04
N ALA A 70 3.57 8.58 14.16
CA ALA A 70 2.80 8.20 15.34
C ALA A 70 3.67 8.10 16.61
N GLU A 71 4.90 7.61 16.48
CA GLU A 71 5.88 7.54 17.58
C GLU A 71 6.23 8.93 18.11
N ILE A 72 6.53 9.87 17.22
CA ILE A 72 6.83 11.25 17.60
C ILE A 72 5.65 11.90 18.33
N VAL A 73 4.42 11.59 17.93
CA VAL A 73 3.21 12.10 18.58
C VAL A 73 3.03 11.49 19.97
N GLY A 74 3.18 10.17 20.11
CA GLY A 74 3.08 9.49 21.40
C GLY A 74 4.15 9.90 22.41
N LEU A 75 5.32 10.33 21.94
CA LEU A 75 6.42 10.81 22.78
C LEU A 75 6.27 12.26 23.25
N ASN A 76 5.25 13.00 22.84
CA ASN A 76 5.10 14.41 23.20
C ASN A 76 4.42 14.57 24.58
N PRO A 77 5.16 14.88 25.66
CA PRO A 77 4.59 14.95 27.01
C PRO A 77 3.54 16.05 27.15
N ASN A 78 3.62 17.12 26.34
CA ASN A 78 2.67 18.22 26.40
C ASN A 78 1.26 17.80 26.00
N LEU A 79 1.11 16.83 25.08
CA LEU A 79 -0.20 16.36 24.65
C LEU A 79 -0.95 15.70 25.80
N LEU A 80 -0.23 14.88 26.56
CA LEU A 80 -0.79 14.25 27.74
C LEU A 80 -1.12 15.27 28.84
N ASP A 81 -0.21 16.21 29.11
CA ASP A 81 -0.38 17.20 30.17
C ASP A 81 -1.58 18.13 29.87
N GLU A 82 -1.72 18.56 28.61
CA GLU A 82 -2.88 19.31 28.11
C GLU A 82 -4.18 18.46 28.21
N TYR A 83 -4.12 17.18 27.84
CA TYR A 83 -5.25 16.25 27.98
C TYR A 83 -5.68 16.05 29.43
N GLN A 84 -4.73 15.81 30.35
CA GLN A 84 -5.01 15.59 31.77
C GLN A 84 -5.58 16.84 32.43
N ARG A 85 -5.08 18.04 32.10
CA ARG A 85 -5.67 19.30 32.58
C ARG A 85 -7.08 19.50 32.06
N TRP A 86 -7.33 19.18 30.80
CA TRP A 86 -8.67 19.25 30.25
C TRP A 86 -9.64 18.28 30.95
N ILE A 87 -9.30 16.99 31.08
CA ILE A 87 -10.20 15.98 31.63
C ILE A 87 -10.36 16.11 33.15
N ASN A 88 -9.27 16.31 33.89
CA ASN A 88 -9.31 16.27 35.36
C ASN A 88 -9.63 17.63 36.00
N GLN A 89 -9.28 18.74 35.33
CA GLN A 89 -9.43 20.09 35.88
C GLN A 89 -10.47 20.92 35.11
N HIS A 90 -11.09 20.35 34.07
CA HIS A 90 -12.00 21.06 33.17
C HIS A 90 -11.39 22.35 32.58
N ASP A 91 -10.07 22.36 32.37
CA ASP A 91 -9.33 23.50 31.81
C ASP A 91 -9.63 23.63 30.31
N LEU A 92 -10.55 24.53 29.97
CA LEU A 92 -10.93 24.82 28.57
C LEU A 92 -9.77 25.43 27.77
N ALA A 93 -8.83 26.13 28.40
CA ALA A 93 -7.66 26.67 27.71
C ALA A 93 -6.70 25.54 27.30
N ALA A 94 -6.49 24.54 28.18
CA ALA A 94 -5.75 23.34 27.85
C ALA A 94 -6.41 22.55 26.70
N ALA A 95 -7.74 22.44 26.71
CA ALA A 95 -8.51 21.82 25.64
C ALA A 95 -8.26 22.52 24.28
N GLN A 96 -8.38 23.85 24.24
CA GLN A 96 -8.14 24.64 23.03
C GLN A 96 -6.69 24.51 22.52
N GLN A 97 -5.71 24.50 23.43
CA GLN A 97 -4.30 24.30 23.07
C GLN A 97 -4.06 22.92 22.46
N LEU A 98 -4.60 21.87 23.07
CA LEU A 98 -4.51 20.49 22.58
C LEU A 98 -5.14 20.37 21.18
N GLN A 99 -6.38 20.84 21.03
CA GLN A 99 -7.11 20.79 19.75
C GLN A 99 -6.37 21.56 18.65
N ALA A 100 -5.88 22.76 18.94
CA ALA A 100 -5.12 23.56 17.98
C ALA A 100 -3.81 22.86 17.56
N ARG A 101 -3.14 22.15 18.50
CA ARG A 101 -1.92 21.41 18.22
C ARG A 101 -2.20 20.18 17.35
N LEU A 102 -3.25 19.41 17.66
CA LEU A 102 -3.67 18.25 16.88
C LEU A 102 -4.14 18.64 15.47
N ALA A 103 -4.87 19.75 15.33
CA ALA A 103 -5.26 20.29 14.03
C ALA A 103 -4.05 20.73 13.18
N ARG A 104 -3.00 21.29 13.80
CA ARG A 104 -1.75 21.61 13.08
C ARG A 104 -0.98 20.35 12.68
N LEU A 105 -1.04 19.31 13.52
CA LEU A 105 -0.40 18.04 13.24
C LEU A 105 -1.01 17.36 12.02
N SER A 106 -2.35 17.33 11.90
CA SER A 106 -3.03 16.73 10.74
C SER A 106 -2.59 17.38 9.44
N VAL A 107 -2.53 18.72 9.41
CA VAL A 107 -2.07 19.49 8.24
C VAL A 107 -0.59 19.22 7.95
N LYS A 108 0.28 19.29 8.96
CA LYS A 108 1.74 19.15 8.78
C LYS A 108 2.15 17.74 8.33
N LYS A 109 1.44 16.71 8.82
CA LYS A 109 1.72 15.30 8.50
C LYS A 109 0.86 14.75 7.37
N SER A 110 0.02 15.60 6.74
CA SER A 110 -0.91 15.22 5.66
C SER A 110 -1.78 14.01 6.04
N VAL A 111 -2.23 13.97 7.29
CA VAL A 111 -3.15 12.94 7.79
C VAL A 111 -4.58 13.41 7.51
N ALA A 112 -5.43 12.49 7.04
CA ALA A 112 -6.81 12.80 6.68
C ALA A 112 -7.61 13.35 7.89
N SER A 113 -7.50 12.72 9.06
CA SER A 113 -8.15 13.20 10.28
C SER A 113 -7.36 12.79 11.53
N VAL A 114 -7.62 13.47 12.63
CA VAL A 114 -7.12 13.08 13.96
C VAL A 114 -8.32 13.07 14.88
N SER A 115 -8.49 11.97 15.61
CA SER A 115 -9.60 11.78 16.55
C SER A 115 -9.05 11.43 17.92
N LEU A 116 -9.60 12.07 18.95
CA LEU A 116 -9.24 11.87 20.35
C LEU A 116 -10.39 11.18 21.07
N TYR A 117 -10.04 10.10 21.77
CA TYR A 117 -10.97 9.27 22.52
C TYR A 117 -10.65 9.32 24.02
N ASP A 118 -11.67 9.18 24.86
CA ASP A 118 -11.51 9.03 26.31
C ASP A 118 -11.14 7.60 26.72
N ALA A 119 -11.02 7.36 28.03
CA ALA A 119 -10.72 6.03 28.58
C ALA A 119 -11.84 5.02 28.29
N GLU A 120 -13.08 5.49 28.15
CA GLU A 120 -14.28 4.75 27.79
C GLU A 120 -14.46 4.58 26.27
N ARG A 121 -13.46 5.01 25.47
CA ARG A 121 -13.44 4.99 24.00
C ARG A 121 -14.56 5.82 23.34
N GLN A 122 -15.08 6.82 24.03
CA GLN A 122 -15.97 7.81 23.44
C GLN A 122 -15.16 8.88 22.73
N LEU A 123 -15.64 9.31 21.56
CA LEU A 123 -15.04 10.39 20.81
C LEU A 123 -15.21 11.70 21.58
N ILE A 124 -14.11 12.32 22.02
CA ILE A 124 -14.13 13.63 22.68
C ILE A 124 -13.97 14.75 21.65
N TRP A 125 -13.11 14.52 20.64
CA TRP A 125 -12.81 15.54 19.63
C TRP A 125 -12.29 14.91 18.33
N SER A 126 -12.56 15.55 17.20
CA SER A 126 -11.97 15.20 15.91
C SER A 126 -11.67 16.46 15.09
N THR A 127 -10.67 16.38 14.21
CA THR A 127 -10.37 17.42 13.22
C THR A 127 -11.45 17.50 12.12
N ASP A 128 -12.06 16.36 11.78
CA ASP A 128 -13.12 16.29 10.78
C ASP A 128 -14.49 16.23 11.46
N GLU A 129 -15.47 16.99 10.97
CA GLU A 129 -16.86 16.91 11.46
C GLU A 129 -17.46 15.55 11.13
N VAL A 130 -17.03 14.95 10.01
CA VAL A 130 -17.31 13.56 9.70
C VAL A 130 -16.25 12.73 10.39
N SER A 131 -16.47 12.43 11.67
CA SER A 131 -15.71 11.36 12.32
C SER A 131 -15.84 10.13 11.44
N HIS A 132 -14.73 9.69 10.84
CA HIS A 132 -14.69 8.45 10.10
C HIS A 132 -15.13 7.38 11.09
N ASP A 133 -16.26 6.74 10.80
CA ASP A 133 -16.80 5.73 11.69
C ASP A 133 -15.82 4.58 11.75
N ILE A 134 -15.00 4.56 12.80
CA ILE A 134 -14.20 3.42 13.18
C ILE A 134 -15.19 2.26 13.24
N PRO A 135 -15.03 1.21 12.41
CA PRO A 135 -15.94 0.08 12.41
C PRO A 135 -16.09 -0.45 13.85
N PRO A 136 -17.31 -0.79 14.32
CA PRO A 136 -17.52 -1.26 15.69
C PRO A 136 -16.66 -2.47 16.07
N GLU A 137 -16.28 -3.27 15.07
CA GLU A 137 -15.36 -4.41 15.18
C GLU A 137 -13.94 -3.97 15.52
N LEU A 138 -13.51 -2.81 15.02
CA LEU A 138 -12.22 -2.22 15.28
C LEU A 138 -12.17 -1.58 16.67
N THR A 139 -13.26 -0.95 17.12
CA THR A 139 -13.40 -0.50 18.51
C THR A 139 -13.30 -1.68 19.49
N GLN A 140 -13.84 -2.85 19.11
CA GLN A 140 -13.70 -4.09 19.88
C GLN A 140 -12.27 -4.66 19.85
N LEU A 141 -11.53 -4.50 18.75
CA LEU A 141 -10.14 -4.93 18.65
C LEU A 141 -9.20 -4.06 19.49
N LEU A 142 -9.44 -2.75 19.52
CA LEU A 142 -8.84 -1.81 20.47
C LEU A 142 -9.29 -2.11 21.91
N ALA A 143 -10.46 -2.74 22.09
CA ALA A 143 -10.98 -3.20 23.37
C ALA A 143 -10.32 -4.45 23.92
N ALA A 144 -10.01 -5.40 23.05
CA ALA A 144 -9.39 -6.67 23.42
C ALA A 144 -7.93 -6.52 23.84
N ASN A 145 -7.25 -5.42 23.48
CA ASN A 145 -5.83 -5.18 23.78
C ASN A 145 -5.60 -3.91 24.64
N PRO A 146 -6.19 -3.83 25.84
CA PRO A 146 -6.14 -2.62 26.68
C PRO A 146 -4.73 -2.31 27.22
N THR A 147 -3.82 -3.28 27.20
CA THR A 147 -2.42 -3.18 27.67
C THR A 147 -1.43 -2.90 26.54
N ALA A 148 -1.89 -2.62 25.32
CA ALA A 148 -1.02 -2.16 24.26
C ALA A 148 -0.51 -0.75 24.58
N ASN A 149 0.51 -0.67 25.43
CA ASN A 149 1.23 0.55 25.79
C ASN A 149 2.12 1.05 24.63
N HIS A 150 1.80 0.60 23.41
CA HIS A 150 2.54 0.79 22.19
C HIS A 150 1.58 1.21 21.10
N ILE A 151 2.12 1.90 20.10
CA ILE A 151 1.36 2.36 18.95
C ILE A 151 0.86 1.15 18.17
N GLN A 152 -0.45 1.11 17.92
CA GLN A 152 -1.08 0.04 17.18
C GLN A 152 -1.49 0.54 15.80
N ARG A 153 -0.98 -0.11 14.75
CA ARG A 153 -1.50 0.10 13.40
C ARG A 153 -2.81 -0.65 13.27
N ILE A 154 -3.81 0.05 12.74
CA ILE A 154 -5.10 -0.50 12.36
C ILE A 154 -4.96 -0.93 10.90
N ASP A 155 -5.29 -2.18 10.60
CA ASP A 155 -5.23 -2.66 9.21
C ASP A 155 -6.22 -1.89 8.31
N PRO A 156 -5.95 -1.81 6.99
CA PRO A 156 -6.79 -1.04 6.09
C PRO A 156 -8.27 -1.44 6.19
N TYR A 157 -9.13 -0.45 6.36
CA TYR A 157 -10.58 -0.65 6.47
C TYR A 157 -11.34 0.32 5.55
N LEU A 158 -12.58 -0.01 5.25
CA LEU A 158 -13.47 0.85 4.48
C LEU A 158 -14.37 1.65 5.42
N ASP A 159 -14.52 2.95 5.18
CA ASP A 159 -15.56 3.73 5.82
C ASP A 159 -16.95 3.45 5.20
N ARG A 160 -17.99 4.11 5.72
CA ARG A 160 -19.36 4.01 5.19
C ARG A 160 -19.51 4.51 3.75
N LEU A 161 -18.59 5.35 3.27
CA LEU A 161 -18.57 5.89 1.91
C LEU A 161 -17.76 5.02 0.94
N GLY A 162 -17.09 3.98 1.44
CA GLY A 162 -16.24 3.08 0.66
C GLY A 162 -14.82 3.60 0.43
N HIS A 163 -14.35 4.59 1.20
CA HIS A 163 -12.95 5.02 1.18
C HIS A 163 -12.09 4.13 2.07
N ILE A 164 -10.89 3.82 1.60
CA ILE A 164 -9.90 3.03 2.36
C ILE A 164 -9.17 3.95 3.33
N HIS A 165 -9.16 3.56 4.61
CA HIS A 165 -8.45 4.24 5.69
C HIS A 165 -7.41 3.32 6.31
N LEU A 166 -6.32 3.93 6.79
CA LEU A 166 -5.28 3.28 7.57
C LEU A 166 -4.96 4.19 8.76
N ASP A 167 -5.20 3.69 9.96
CA ASP A 167 -5.06 4.47 11.17
C ASP A 167 -3.97 3.93 12.08
N TYR A 168 -3.48 4.81 12.95
CA TYR A 168 -2.58 4.45 14.05
C TYR A 168 -3.23 4.90 15.36
N ALA A 169 -3.48 3.95 16.25
CA ALA A 169 -3.93 4.22 17.61
C ALA A 169 -2.72 4.48 18.49
N ILE A 170 -2.68 5.68 19.07
CA ILE A 170 -1.57 6.16 19.90
C ILE A 170 -2.08 6.28 21.33
N PRO A 171 -1.62 5.43 22.26
CA PRO A 171 -2.01 5.55 23.66
C PRO A 171 -1.33 6.77 24.30
N LEU A 172 -2.13 7.65 24.90
CA LEU A 172 -1.63 8.78 25.69
C LEU A 172 -1.31 8.29 27.11
N ILE A 173 -0.12 7.72 27.28
CA ILE A 173 0.33 7.18 28.55
C ILE A 173 1.16 8.23 29.26
N GLY A 174 0.76 8.59 30.48
CA GLY A 174 1.70 9.20 31.41
C GLY A 174 2.82 8.25 31.67
N ALA A 175 4.06 8.71 31.56
CA ALA A 175 5.19 8.03 32.16
C ALA A 175 4.83 7.78 33.63
N GLY A 176 4.24 6.61 33.89
CA GLY A 176 4.13 6.06 35.23
C GLY A 176 5.55 5.91 35.74
N PRO A 177 5.78 6.08 37.05
CA PRO A 177 7.12 6.05 37.61
C PRO A 177 7.84 4.80 37.10
N SER A 178 9.02 5.02 36.52
CA SER A 178 9.95 3.95 36.19
C SER A 178 10.07 3.04 37.44
N PRO A 179 10.00 1.71 37.28
CA PRO A 179 10.12 0.79 38.42
C PRO A 179 11.41 1.00 39.20
#